data_AF-A0A7Y5TYA7-F1
#
_entry.id   AF-A0A7Y5TYA7-F1
#
_cell.length_a   1.000
_cell.length_b   1.000
_cell.length_c   1.000
_cell.angle_alpha   90.00
_cell.angle_beta   90.00
_cell.angle_gamma   90.00
#
_symmetry.space_group_name_H-M   'P 1'
#
loop_
_entity.id
_entity.type
_entity.pdbx_description
1 polymer ?
#
loop_
_entity_poly.entity_id
_entity_poly.type
_entity_poly.pdbx_seq_one_letter_code
_entity_poly.pdbx_strand_id
1 'polypeptide(L)' 'MPPLGAGLTDDQVAAVLTYIRREWGQTGSPIDAAAVAAVRAETAGRTRPWTNDELAKIGGRR' A
#
# COMPACT_ATOMS: atom_id res chain seq x y z
N MET A 1 -9.79 -10.24 -3.96
CA MET A 1 -10.13 -8.88 -3.51
C MET A 1 -10.34 -8.01 -4.74
N PRO A 2 -11.46 -7.26 -4.85
CA PRO A 2 -11.69 -6.35 -5.97
C PRO A 2 -10.66 -5.19 -5.95
N PRO A 3 -10.37 -4.56 -7.11
CA PRO A 3 -9.47 -3.41 -7.16
C PRO A 3 -10.12 -2.19 -6.50
N LEU A 4 -9.50 -1.68 -5.42
CA LEU A 4 -9.96 -0.48 -4.71
C LEU A 4 -9.30 0.82 -5.21
N GLY A 5 -8.30 0.72 -6.09
CA GLY A 5 -7.42 1.84 -6.46
C GLY A 5 -8.11 3.01 -7.18
N ALA A 6 -9.23 2.77 -7.86
CA ALA A 6 -9.98 3.82 -8.54
C ALA A 6 -11.01 4.53 -7.66
N GLY A 7 -11.37 3.93 -6.50
CA GLY A 7 -12.46 4.42 -5.65
C GLY A 7 -12.00 5.17 -4.39
N LEU A 8 -10.71 5.12 -4.05
CA LEU A 8 -10.17 5.72 -2.84
C LEU A 8 -9.08 6.74 -3.15
N THR A 9 -9.08 7.87 -2.46
CA THR A 9 -7.97 8.84 -2.52
C THR A 9 -6.73 8.33 -1.78
N ASP A 10 -5.58 8.97 -1.99
CA ASP A 10 -4.33 8.59 -1.32
C ASP A 10 -4.42 8.76 0.20
N ASP A 11 -5.09 9.82 0.66
CA ASP A 11 -5.37 10.06 2.08
C ASP A 11 -6.26 8.97 2.69
N GLN A 12 -7.30 8.54 1.98
CA GLN A 12 -8.19 7.48 2.46
C GLN A 12 -7.45 6.15 2.58
N VAL A 13 -6.61 5.81 1.60
CA VAL A 13 -5.78 4.60 1.67
C VAL A 13 -4.79 4.71 2.83
N ALA A 14 -4.10 5.83 2.98
CA ALA A 14 -3.16 6.06 4.08
C ALA A 14 -3.82 5.95 5.46
N ALA A 15 -5.02 6.49 5.62
CA ALA A 15 -5.80 6.40 6.85
C ALA A 15 -6.20 4.96 7.18
N VAL A 16 -6.74 4.20 6.22
CA VAL A 16 -7.12 2.79 6.43
C VAL A 16 -5.89 1.93 6.75
N LEU A 17 -4.79 2.12 6.04
CA LEU A 17 -3.54 1.41 6.31
C LEU A 17 -3.00 1.73 7.71
N THR A 18 -3.05 3.00 8.13
CA THR A 18 -2.63 3.41 9.47
C THR A 18 -3.52 2.80 10.55
N TYR A 19 -4.83 2.77 10.33
CA TYR A 19 -5.78 2.10 11.23
C TYR A 19 -5.39 0.63 11.41
N ILE A 20 -5.32 -0.14 10.31
CA ILE A 20 -4.96 -1.57 10.32
C ILE A 20 -3.62 -1.81 11.03
N ARG A 21 -2.63 -0.93 10.83
CA ARG A 21 -1.29 -1.06 11.45
C ARG A 21 -1.26 -0.82 12.96
N ARG A 22 -2.35 -0.30 13.54
CA ARG A 22 -2.52 -0.04 14.97
C ARG A 22 -3.57 -0.92 15.62
N GLU A 23 -4.35 -1.65 14.81
CA GLU A 23 -5.28 -2.64 15.30
C GLU A 23 -4.55 -3.84 15.93
N TRP A 24 -5.28 -4.60 16.74
CA TRP A 24 -4.80 -5.83 17.39
C TRP A 24 -3.53 -5.65 18.24
N GLY A 25 -3.42 -4.50 18.93
CA GLY A 25 -2.29 -4.20 19.83
C GLY A 25 -0.99 -3.85 19.11
N GLN A 26 -1.04 -3.61 17.79
CA GLN A 26 0.11 -3.15 17.01
C GLN A 26 0.37 -1.66 17.26
N THR A 27 1.63 -1.23 17.17
CA THR A 27 2.07 0.16 17.42
C THR A 27 2.76 0.77 16.21
N GLY A 28 2.36 0.35 15.00
CA GLY A 28 2.98 0.82 13.77
C GLY A 28 2.87 2.33 13.58
N SER A 29 3.95 2.92 13.06
CA SER A 29 3.97 4.33 12.62
C SER A 29 2.88 4.61 11.58
N PRO A 30 2.33 5.84 11.54
CA PRO A 30 1.36 6.19 10.51
C PRO A 30 1.97 6.06 9.11
N ILE A 31 1.11 5.86 8.12
CA ILE A 31 1.47 5.90 6.71
C ILE A 31 1.07 7.27 6.17
N ASP A 32 2.00 7.95 5.51
CA ASP A 32 1.75 9.24 4.87
C ASP A 32 1.09 9.05 3.49
N ALA A 33 0.18 9.96 3.13
CA ALA A 33 -0.44 9.96 1.81
C ALA A 33 0.58 10.10 0.68
N ALA A 34 1.68 10.84 0.90
CA ALA A 34 2.78 10.94 -0.05
C ALA A 34 3.43 9.58 -0.36
N ALA A 35 3.52 8.69 0.63
CA ALA A 35 4.04 7.34 0.41
C ALA A 35 3.10 6.50 -0.48
N VAL A 36 1.78 6.67 -0.30
CA VAL A 36 0.78 6.03 -1.16
C VAL A 36 0.87 6.55 -2.59
N ALA A 37 0.95 7.87 -2.76
CA ALA A 37 1.07 8.52 -4.05
C ALA A 37 2.31 8.03 -4.83
N ALA A 38 3.46 7.94 -4.15
CA ALA A 38 4.70 7.44 -4.74
C ALA A 38 4.54 6.00 -5.27
N VAL A 39 4.02 5.08 -4.45
CA VAL A 39 3.80 3.69 -4.87
C VAL A 39 2.78 3.59 -6.01
N ARG A 40 1.71 4.40 -6.00
CA ARG A 40 0.74 4.43 -7.10
C ARG A 40 1.36 4.91 -8.40
N ALA A 41 2.20 5.95 -8.36
CA ALA A 41 2.93 6.42 -9.53
C ALA A 41 3.89 5.36 -10.08
N GLU A 42 4.66 4.70 -9.21
CA GLU A 42 5.58 3.63 -9.58
C GLU A 42 4.88 2.41 -10.20
N THR A 43 3.62 2.17 -9.85
CA THR A 43 2.88 0.95 -10.23
C THR A 43 1.72 1.20 -11.20
N ALA A 44 1.52 2.44 -11.66
CA ALA A 44 0.38 2.85 -12.50
C ALA A 44 0.21 2.02 -13.79
N GLY A 45 1.31 1.55 -14.39
CA GLY A 45 1.28 0.75 -15.61
C GLY A 45 1.00 -0.74 -15.39
N ARG A 46 0.83 -1.19 -14.15
CA ARG A 46 0.73 -2.61 -13.82
C ARG A 46 -0.70 -3.11 -13.98
N THR A 47 -0.91 -4.00 -14.95
CA THR A 47 -2.21 -4.59 -15.27
C THR A 47 -2.40 -6.02 -14.76
N ARG A 48 -1.33 -6.63 -14.22
CA ARG A 48 -1.34 -8.00 -13.70
C ARG A 48 -1.11 -8.01 -12.18
N PRO A 49 -1.73 -8.94 -11.44
CA PRO A 49 -1.43 -9.14 -10.03
C PRO A 49 0.06 -9.35 -9.77
N TRP A 50 0.51 -9.04 -8.56
CA TRP A 50 1.87 -9.33 -8.11
C TRP A 50 2.09 -10.83 -7.94
N THR A 51 3.22 -11.35 -8.40
CA THR A 51 3.69 -12.69 -8.05
C THR A 51 4.52 -12.65 -6.77
N ASN A 52 4.63 -13.80 -6.10
CA ASN A 52 5.46 -13.93 -4.90
C ASN A 52 6.92 -13.53 -5.16
N ASP A 53 7.48 -13.93 -6.30
CA ASP A 53 8.87 -13.61 -6.67
C ASP A 53 9.10 -12.11 -6.88
N GLU A 54 8.12 -11.40 -7.42
CA GLU A 54 8.19 -9.94 -7.58
C GLU A 54 8.13 -9.23 -6.23
N LEU A 55 7.22 -9.67 -5.34
CA LEU A 55 7.10 -9.10 -4.01
C LEU A 55 8.34 -9.37 -3.17
N ALA A 56 8.94 -10.56 -3.27
CA ALA A 56 10.18 -10.90 -2.56
C ALA A 56 11.32 -9.93 -2.92
N LYS A 57 11.45 -9.56 -4.21
CA LYS A 57 12.45 -8.59 -4.70
C LYS A 57 12.22 -7.16 -4.19
N ILE A 58 10.99 -6.80 -3.83
CA ILE A 58 10.63 -5.47 -3.32
C ILE A 58 10.71 -5.44 -1.79
N GLY A 59 10.16 -6.46 -1.12
CA GLY A 59 10.06 -6.55 0.33
C GLY A 59 11.39 -6.85 1.06
N GLY A 60 12.36 -7.46 0.37
CA GLY A 60 13.70 -7.70 0.89
C GLY A 60 14.62 -6.47 0.93
N ARG A 61 14.13 -5.30 0.50
CA ARG A 61 14.91 -4.05 0.42
C ARG A 61 14.88 -3.24 1.73
N ARG A 62 15.00 -3.94 2.87
CA ARG A 62 15.05 -3.35 4.22
C ARG A 62 16.40 -3.50 4.85
#